data_AF-A0A0F9HK50-F1
#
_entry.id   AF-A0A0F9HK50-F1
#
_cell.length_a   1.000
_cell.length_b   1.000
_cell.length_c   1.000
_cell.angle_alpha   90.00
_cell.angle_beta   90.00
_cell.angle_gamma   90.00
#
_symmetry.space_group_name_H-M   'P 1'
#
loop_
_entity.id
_entity.type
_entity.pdbx_description
1 polymer ?
#
loop_
_entity_poly.entity_id
_entity_poly.type
_entity_poly.pdbx_seq_one_letter_code
_entity_poly.pdbx_strand_id
1 'polypeptide(L)'
;WLQRHYGGSIHTRRPQAPNRCVVHDLTLCGPDVTELLQWILPFMIIKREEAEIAVQYPHWIRRGATVAVPIEVLQERQELAIQLLAQRESQKVY
;
A
#
# COMPACT_ATOMS: atom_id res chain seq x y z
N TRP A 1 14.59 1.85 -18.43
CA TRP A 1 15.64 2.16 -17.45
C TRP A 1 15.23 1.69 -16.06
N LEU A 2 14.20 2.28 -15.42
CA LEU A 2 13.73 1.91 -14.08
C LEU A 2 13.54 0.39 -13.85
N GLN A 3 12.84 -0.30 -14.77
CA GLN A 3 12.62 -1.75 -14.66
C GLN A 3 13.93 -2.57 -14.61
N ARG A 4 14.97 -2.14 -15.33
CA ARG A 4 16.26 -2.84 -15.37
C ARG A 4 17.08 -2.64 -14.08
N HIS A 5 16.90 -1.51 -13.41
CA HIS A 5 17.69 -1.12 -12.23
C HIS A 5 17.02 -1.48 -10.91
N TYR A 6 15.69 -1.46 -10.84
CA TYR A 6 14.93 -1.68 -9.60
C TYR A 6 13.94 -2.86 -9.69
N GLY A 7 14.09 -3.69 -10.73
CA GLY A 7 13.20 -4.81 -11.00
C GLY A 7 11.77 -4.40 -11.38
N GLY A 8 10.82 -5.28 -11.13
CA GLY A 8 9.39 -5.03 -11.39
C GLY A 8 8.91 -5.45 -12.78
N SER A 9 7.67 -5.08 -13.07
CA SER A 9 6.91 -5.59 -14.20
C SER A 9 6.14 -4.49 -14.91
N ILE A 10 6.15 -4.55 -16.24
CA ILE A 10 5.38 -3.66 -17.10
C ILE A 10 4.11 -4.38 -17.53
N HIS A 11 2.97 -3.79 -17.21
CA HIS A 11 1.67 -4.30 -17.59
C HIS A 11 1.11 -3.41 -18.69
N THR A 12 0.63 -4.03 -19.77
CA THR A 12 -0.04 -3.29 -20.85
C THR A 12 -1.54 -3.52 -20.72
N ARG A 13 -2.29 -2.47 -20.40
CA ARG A 13 -3.75 -2.53 -20.37
C ARG A 13 -4.27 -2.33 -21.78
N ARG A 14 -4.88 -3.39 -22.33
CA ARG A 14 -5.52 -3.32 -23.66
C ARG A 14 -6.72 -2.37 -23.59
N PRO A 15 -6.86 -1.47 -24.56
CA PRO A 15 -8.02 -0.59 -24.61
C PRO A 15 -9.29 -1.43 -24.81
N GLN A 16 -10.31 -1.16 -23.98
CA GLN A 16 -11.62 -1.81 -24.10
C GLN A 16 -12.43 -1.31 -25.32
N ALA A 17 -11.97 -0.25 -26.00
CA ALA A 17 -12.62 0.36 -27.16
C ALA A 17 -11.57 0.79 -28.20
N PRO A 18 -11.89 0.75 -29.52
CA PRO A 18 -10.93 0.91 -30.62
C PRO A 18 -10.21 2.27 -30.68
N ASN A 19 -10.79 3.33 -30.08
CA ASN A 19 -10.21 4.68 -30.07
C ASN A 19 -9.58 5.07 -28.72
N ARG A 20 -9.33 4.11 -27.82
CA ARG A 20 -8.68 4.41 -26.53
C ARG A 20 -7.18 4.17 -26.60
N CYS A 21 -6.44 5.07 -25.96
CA CYS A 21 -5.00 4.99 -25.80
C CYS A 21 -4.60 3.70 -25.07
N VAL A 22 -3.51 3.07 -25.52
CA VAL A 22 -2.88 1.95 -24.81
C VAL A 22 -2.18 2.52 -23.57
N VAL A 23 -2.51 2.00 -22.40
CA VAL A 23 -1.88 2.42 -21.13
C VAL A 23 -0.85 1.37 -20.72
N HIS A 24 0.37 1.81 -20.46
CA HIS A 24 1.43 0.99 -19.90
C HIS A 24 1.64 1.37 -18.43
N ASP A 25 1.49 0.41 -17.53
CA ASP A 25 1.76 0.58 -16.11
C ASP A 25 3.08 -0.08 -15.74
N LEU A 26 3.95 0.65 -15.06
CA LEU A 26 5.14 0.08 -14.42
C LEU A 26 4.85 -0.14 -12.94
N THR A 27 5.00 -1.38 -12.48
CA THR A 27 4.96 -1.71 -11.06
C THR A 27 6.35 -2.13 -10.61
N LEU A 28 6.91 -1.44 -9.61
CA LEU A 28 8.17 -1.81 -8.97
C LEU A 28 7.86 -2.48 -7.63
N CYS A 29 8.50 -3.63 -7.36
CA CYS A 29 8.35 -4.37 -6.11
C CYS A 29 9.72 -4.89 -5.65
N GLY A 30 10.01 -4.85 -4.35
CA GLY A 30 11.24 -5.44 -3.79
C GLY A 30 11.97 -4.51 -2.81
N PRO A 31 13.04 -5.00 -2.17
CA PRO A 31 13.85 -4.20 -1.25
C PRO A 31 14.50 -2.98 -1.91
N ASP A 32 14.91 -3.11 -3.18
CA ASP A 32 15.56 -2.04 -3.95
C ASP A 32 14.62 -0.86 -4.23
N VAL A 33 13.30 -1.08 -4.14
CA VAL A 33 12.29 -0.03 -4.32
C VAL A 33 12.25 0.91 -3.11
N THR A 34 12.55 0.39 -1.91
CA THR A 34 12.62 1.22 -0.70
C THR A 34 13.77 2.21 -0.80
N GLU A 35 14.92 1.79 -1.33
CA GLU A 35 16.08 2.67 -1.58
C GLU A 35 15.74 3.75 -2.61
N LEU A 36 15.11 3.37 -3.73
CA LEU A 36 14.62 4.32 -4.72
C LEU A 36 13.65 5.33 -4.10
N LEU A 37 12.71 4.85 -3.28
CA LEU A 37 11.70 5.67 -2.65
C LEU A 37 12.30 6.67 -1.67
N GLN A 38 13.29 6.25 -0.88
CA GLN A 38 14.05 7.14 0.01
C GLN A 38 14.77 8.25 -0.77
N TRP A 39 15.34 7.93 -1.93
CA TRP A 39 16.05 8.91 -2.76
C TRP A 39 15.11 9.95 -3.38
N ILE A 40 13.92 9.53 -3.83
CA ILE A 40 12.96 10.46 -4.44
C ILE A 40 12.10 11.22 -3.41
N LEU A 41 11.99 10.71 -2.18
CA LEU A 41 11.14 11.25 -1.12
C LEU A 41 11.25 12.78 -0.93
N PRO A 42 12.46 13.38 -0.88
CA PRO A 42 12.61 14.82 -0.65
C PRO A 42 12.00 15.69 -1.75
N PHE A 43 11.79 15.13 -2.94
CA PHE A 43 11.23 15.82 -4.10
C PHE A 43 9.72 15.62 -4.23
N MET A 44 9.11 14.78 -3.39
CA MET A 44 7.67 14.49 -3.44
C MET A 44 6.87 15.56 -2.69
N ILE A 45 5.82 16.06 -3.35
CA ILE A 45 4.89 17.04 -2.76
C ILE A 45 3.51 16.41 -2.56
N ILE A 46 2.96 15.77 -3.60
CA ILE A 46 1.57 15.28 -3.59
C ILE A 46 1.43 13.94 -2.85
N LYS A 47 2.43 13.06 -2.97
CA LYS A 47 2.39 11.67 -2.44
C LYS A 47 3.43 11.41 -1.36
N ARG A 48 3.81 12.47 -0.64
CA ARG A 48 4.91 12.42 0.32
C ARG A 48 4.56 11.57 1.53
N GLU A 49 3.39 11.77 2.12
CA GLU A 49 2.96 11.04 3.32
C GLU A 49 2.87 9.54 3.04
N GLU A 50 2.30 9.13 1.91
CA GLU A 50 2.22 7.72 1.54
C GLU A 50 3.62 7.12 1.28
N ALA A 51 4.53 7.92 0.71
CA ALA A 51 5.90 7.51 0.49
C ALA A 51 6.68 7.37 1.82
N GLU A 52 6.46 8.25 2.79
CA GLU A 52 7.06 8.16 4.13
C GLU A 52 6.61 6.87 4.84
N ILE A 53 5.32 6.57 4.81
CA ILE A 53 4.75 5.31 5.34
C ILE A 53 5.38 4.11 4.63
N ALA A 54 5.45 4.15 3.30
CA ALA A 54 6.03 3.07 2.51
C ALA A 54 7.51 2.82 2.82
N VAL A 55 8.28 3.86 3.11
CA VAL A 55 9.68 3.74 3.56
C VAL A 55 9.77 3.14 4.97
N GLN A 56 8.89 3.51 5.88
CA GLN A 56 8.88 3.00 7.27
C GLN A 56 8.46 1.52 7.35
N TYR A 57 7.54 1.08 6.47
CA TYR A 57 6.97 -0.27 6.49
C TYR A 57 7.22 -1.03 5.17
N PRO A 58 8.48 -1.28 4.78
CA PRO A 58 8.80 -1.87 3.47
C PRO A 58 8.27 -3.30 3.30
N HIS A 59 8.06 -4.01 4.41
CA HIS A 59 7.50 -5.36 4.42
C HIS A 59 5.98 -5.39 4.11
N TRP A 60 5.25 -4.27 4.22
CA TRP A 60 3.83 -4.18 3.89
C TRP A 60 3.57 -4.04 2.38
N ILE A 61 4.59 -3.65 1.61
CA ILE A 61 4.51 -3.42 0.16
C ILE A 61 4.67 -4.73 -0.63
N ARG A 62 5.15 -5.81 0.03
CA ARG A 62 5.26 -7.14 -0.61
C ARG A 62 3.87 -7.72 -0.84
N ARG A 63 3.27 -7.44 -2.01
CA ARG A 63 2.11 -8.19 -2.50
C ARG A 63 2.48 -9.68 -2.54
N GLY A 64 1.85 -10.47 -1.66
CA GLY A 64 2.09 -11.91 -1.53
C GLY A 64 2.86 -12.32 -0.28
N ALA A 65 3.41 -11.39 0.51
CA ALA A 65 3.70 -11.71 1.89
C ALA A 65 2.35 -11.77 2.62
N THR A 66 1.93 -12.96 3.00
CA THR A 66 1.04 -13.16 4.14
C THR A 66 1.77 -12.54 5.33
N VAL A 67 1.71 -11.21 5.47
CA VAL A 67 2.17 -10.54 6.67
C VAL A 67 1.14 -10.99 7.68
N ALA A 68 1.48 -12.04 8.42
CA ALA A 68 0.82 -12.38 9.65
C ALA A 68 0.84 -11.08 10.47
N VAL A 69 -0.31 -10.40 10.49
CA VAL A 69 -0.50 -9.30 11.42
C VAL A 69 -0.15 -9.90 12.78
N PRO A 70 0.82 -9.32 13.52
CA PRO A 70 1.18 -9.84 14.83
C PRO A 70 -0.08 -10.08 15.64
N ILE A 71 -0.16 -11.21 16.34
CA ILE A 71 -1.38 -11.64 17.05
C ILE A 71 -1.85 -10.55 18.01
N GLU A 72 -0.90 -9.80 18.57
CA GLU A 72 -1.12 -8.66 19.45
C GLU A 72 -1.93 -7.55 18.74
N VAL A 73 -1.57 -7.21 17.50
CA VAL A 73 -2.26 -6.18 16.71
C VAL A 73 -3.65 -6.66 16.26
N LEU A 74 -3.83 -7.97 16.04
CA LEU A 74 -5.16 -8.54 15.78
C LEU A 74 -6.05 -8.49 17.03
N GLN A 75 -5.49 -8.79 18.20
CA GLN A 75 -6.20 -8.76 19.48
C GLN A 75 -6.63 -7.33 19.84
N GLU A 76 -5.72 -6.35 19.75
CA GLU A 76 -6.03 -4.94 20.01
C GLU A 76 -7.16 -4.43 19.11
N ARG A 77 -7.13 -4.78 17.82
CA ARG A 77 -8.20 -4.42 16.87
C ARG A 77 -9.54 -5.06 17.23
N GLN A 78 -9.52 -6.30 17.69
CA GLN A 78 -10.73 -7.03 18.07
C GLN A 78 -11.33 -6.46 19.36
N GLU A 79 -10.52 -6.14 20.36
CA GLU A 79 -10.96 -5.49 21.60
C GLU A 79 -11.55 -4.11 21.33
N LEU A 80 -10.89 -3.30 20.51
CA LEU A 80 -11.40 -1.97 20.13
C LEU A 80 -12.73 -2.08 19.37
N ALA A 81 -12.87 -3.06 18.47
CA ALA A 81 -14.12 -3.28 17.75
C ALA A 81 -15.26 -3.67 18.71
N ILE A 82 -15.00 -4.53 19.70
CA ILE A 82 -15.99 -4.91 20.72
C ILE A 82 -16.40 -3.68 21.55
N GLN A 83 -15.43 -2.85 21.98
CA GLN A 83 -15.71 -1.63 22.74
C GLN A 83 -16.59 -0.65 21.96
N LEU A 84 -16.27 -0.41 20.67
CA LEU A 84 -17.04 0.48 19.81
C LEU A 84 -18.46 -0.04 19.54
N LEU A 85 -18.63 -1.36 19.41
CA LEU A 85 -19.95 -1.98 19.28
C LEU A 85 -20.78 -1.80 20.56
N ALA A 86 -20.19 -2.06 21.72
CA ALA A 86 -20.85 -1.89 23.02
C ALA A 86 -21.25 -0.41 23.29
N GLN A 87 -20.40 0.54 22.89
CA GLN A 87 -20.72 1.97 22.96
C GLN A 87 -21.89 2.34 22.05
N ARG A 88 -21.92 1.81 20.82
CA ARG A 88 -23.00 2.06 19.87
C ARG A 88 -24.34 1.48 20.33
N GLU A 89 -24.33 0.30 20.94
CA GLU A 89 -25.54 -0.30 21.52
C GLU A 89 -26.06 0.51 22.71
N SER A 90 -25.15 0.97 23.58
CA SER A 90 -25.49 1.83 24.70
C SER A 90 -26.06 3.19 24.26
N GLN A 91 -25.63 3.70 23.11
CA GLN A 91 -26.14 4.95 22.52
C GLN A 91 -27.48 4.80 21.77
N LYS A 92 -27.87 3.58 21.38
CA LYS A 92 -29.14 3.32 20.69
C LYS A 92 -30.34 3.17 21.63
N VAL A 93 -30.14 3.25 22.94
CA VAL A 93 -31.19 3.14 23.97
C VAL A 93 -31.83 4.50 24.30
N TYR A 94 -31.51 5.56 23.55
CA TYR A 94 -32.16 6.87 23.62
C TYR A 94 -32.93 7.21 22.35
#